data_AF-A0A519SIY4-F1
#
_entry.id   AF-A0A519SIY4-F1
#
_cell.length_a   1.000
_cell.length_b   1.000
_cell.length_c   1.000
_cell.angle_alpha   90.00
_cell.angle_beta   90.00
_cell.angle_gamma   90.00
#
_symmetry.space_group_name_H-M   'P 1'
#
loop_
_entity.id
_entity.type
_entity.pdbx_description
1 polymer ?
#
loop_
_entity_poly.entity_id
_entity_poly.type
_entity_poly.pdbx_seq_one_letter_code
_entity_poly.pdbx_strand_id
1 'polypeptide(L)'
;MALTFPFKVAAARGPANPTRQFVILAEVGNMDDYLNLFEDHGYGGTGLAWREHIETIIEEYQPSLLDHLEFDETENVFLAYADSLAAVRQFMDWVLPYFGNVGKLKKYLSQTDPSNFFK
;
A
#
# COMPACT_ATOMS: atom_id res chain seq x y z
N MET A 1 -2.34 -9.23 -19.20
CA MET A 1 -1.50 -8.45 -18.26
C MET A 1 -2.38 -8.09 -17.09
N ALA A 2 -2.07 -8.52 -15.88
CA ALA A 2 -2.80 -8.07 -14.70
C ALA A 2 -2.47 -6.58 -14.49
N LEU A 3 -3.49 -5.73 -14.40
CA LEU A 3 -3.32 -4.32 -14.07
C LEU A 3 -2.94 -4.24 -12.59
N THR A 4 -1.71 -3.84 -12.27
CA THR A 4 -1.25 -3.66 -10.88
C THR A 4 -1.34 -2.21 -10.42
N PHE A 5 -1.83 -1.30 -11.27
CA PHE A 5 -2.00 0.11 -10.95
C PHE A 5 -2.85 0.27 -9.69
N PRO A 6 -2.45 1.13 -8.71
CA PRO A 6 -1.39 2.15 -8.78
C PRO A 6 0.03 1.65 -8.50
N PHE A 7 0.22 0.38 -8.21
CA PHE A 7 1.50 -0.19 -7.81
C PHE A 7 2.37 -0.61 -9.00
N LYS A 8 3.65 -0.23 -8.92
CA LYS A 8 4.75 -0.72 -9.75
C LYS A 8 5.49 -1.79 -8.96
N VAL A 9 5.71 -2.95 -9.57
CA VAL A 9 6.48 -4.05 -8.98
C VAL A 9 7.74 -4.30 -9.78
N ALA A 10 8.87 -4.43 -9.08
CA ALA A 10 10.13 -4.82 -9.70
C ALA A 10 10.94 -5.73 -8.76
N ALA A 11 11.89 -6.48 -9.32
CA ALA A 11 12.93 -7.10 -8.51
C ALA A 11 13.80 -6.01 -7.88
N ALA A 12 14.09 -6.13 -6.60
CA ALA A 12 14.97 -5.19 -5.90
C ALA A 12 16.40 -5.29 -6.46
N ARG A 13 17.05 -4.15 -6.71
CA ARG A 13 18.44 -4.13 -7.19
C ARG A 13 19.39 -4.36 -6.01
N GLY A 14 19.75 -5.61 -5.75
CA GLY A 14 20.85 -5.96 -4.86
C GLY A 14 20.70 -7.34 -4.21
N PRO A 15 21.72 -8.22 -4.28
CA PRO A 15 21.64 -9.57 -3.71
C PRO A 15 21.92 -9.64 -2.19
N ALA A 16 21.98 -8.51 -1.47
CA ALA A 16 22.48 -8.50 -0.10
C ALA A 16 21.41 -8.75 0.97
N ASN A 17 20.14 -8.44 0.73
CA ASN A 17 19.10 -8.58 1.75
C ASN A 17 18.03 -9.62 1.35
N PRO A 18 17.96 -10.80 2.00
CA PRO A 18 16.96 -11.81 1.73
C PRO A 18 15.52 -11.34 2.02
N THR A 19 15.30 -10.30 2.85
CA THR A 19 13.96 -9.76 3.12
C THR A 19 13.47 -8.78 2.05
N ARG A 20 14.37 -8.26 1.20
CA ARG A 20 14.07 -7.25 0.19
C ARG A 20 14.34 -7.77 -1.22
N GLN A 21 13.60 -8.77 -1.67
CA GLN A 21 13.76 -9.37 -2.99
C GLN A 21 12.95 -8.66 -4.07
N PHE A 22 11.79 -8.12 -3.70
CA PHE A 22 10.90 -7.36 -4.58
C PHE A 22 10.59 -6.00 -3.97
N VAL A 23 10.35 -5.01 -4.83
CA VAL A 23 9.90 -3.68 -4.46
C VAL A 23 8.50 -3.44 -5.01
N ILE A 24 7.63 -2.91 -4.16
CA ILE A 24 6.27 -2.48 -4.46
C ILE A 24 6.22 -0.97 -4.21
N LEU A 25 5.93 -0.21 -5.24
CA LEU A 25 6.01 1.25 -5.20
C LEU A 25 4.77 1.91 -5.81
N ALA A 26 4.27 2.95 -5.16
CA ALA A 26 3.31 3.88 -5.76
C ALA A 26 3.81 5.33 -5.60
N GLU A 27 3.77 6.09 -6.68
CA GLU A 27 4.19 7.51 -6.71
C GLU A 27 3.05 8.41 -6.23
N VAL A 28 2.72 8.30 -4.95
CA VAL A 28 1.56 8.97 -4.34
C VAL A 28 1.58 10.49 -4.57
N GLY A 29 2.76 11.12 -4.48
CA GLY A 29 2.92 12.56 -4.73
C GLY A 29 2.60 13.03 -6.15
N ASN A 30 2.42 12.13 -7.12
CA ASN A 30 2.00 12.46 -8.48
C ASN A 30 0.54 12.05 -8.77
N MET A 31 -0.23 11.69 -7.73
CA MET A 31 -1.59 11.15 -7.85
C MET A 31 -2.61 12.06 -7.15
N ASP A 32 -2.89 13.23 -7.75
CA ASP A 32 -3.79 14.25 -7.20
C ASP A 32 -5.17 13.67 -6.81
N ASP A 33 -5.73 12.75 -7.61
CA ASP A 33 -7.02 12.12 -7.32
C ASP A 33 -7.01 11.32 -6.01
N TYR A 34 -5.90 10.67 -5.68
CA TYR A 34 -5.76 9.92 -4.43
C TYR A 34 -5.45 10.87 -3.27
N LEU A 35 -4.56 11.84 -3.47
CA LEU A 35 -4.25 12.86 -2.47
C LEU A 35 -5.53 13.54 -1.97
N ASN A 36 -6.30 14.11 -2.89
CA ASN A 36 -7.56 14.78 -2.58
C ASN A 36 -8.57 13.84 -1.90
N LEU A 37 -8.63 12.58 -2.33
CA LEU A 37 -9.56 11.60 -1.75
C LEU A 37 -9.26 11.31 -0.28
N PHE A 38 -7.99 11.16 0.09
CA PHE A 38 -7.59 10.93 1.48
C PHE A 38 -7.83 12.20 2.33
N GLU A 39 -7.47 13.37 1.81
CA GLU A 39 -7.69 14.66 2.50
C GLU A 39 -9.19 14.95 2.74
N ASP A 40 -10.05 14.65 1.76
CA ASP A 40 -11.51 14.77 1.87
C ASP A 40 -12.10 13.91 3.02
N HIS A 41 -11.40 12.85 3.42
CA HIS A 41 -11.79 11.96 4.51
C HIS A 41 -11.01 12.21 5.82
N GLY A 42 -10.19 13.27 5.87
CA GLY A 42 -9.44 13.66 7.06
C GLY A 42 -8.11 12.93 7.27
N TYR A 43 -7.63 12.21 6.25
CA TYR A 43 -6.32 11.55 6.25
C TYR A 43 -5.28 12.37 5.49
N GLY A 44 -3.99 12.21 5.80
CA GLY A 44 -2.94 12.78 4.96
C GLY A 44 -2.83 12.00 3.65
N GLY A 45 -2.87 12.61 2.48
CA GLY A 45 -2.75 11.85 1.21
C GLY A 45 -1.31 11.43 0.86
N THR A 46 -0.50 11.10 1.87
CA THR A 46 0.93 10.78 1.74
C THR A 46 1.17 9.27 1.69
N GLY A 47 2.41 8.88 1.37
CA GLY A 47 2.86 7.49 1.43
C GLY A 47 2.69 6.84 2.81
N LEU A 48 2.77 7.65 3.88
CA LEU A 48 2.56 7.18 5.26
C LEU A 48 1.10 6.77 5.50
N ALA A 49 0.12 7.59 5.12
CA ALA A 49 -1.27 7.19 5.29
C ALA A 49 -1.64 5.99 4.40
N TRP A 50 -1.09 5.92 3.19
CA TRP A 50 -1.25 4.73 2.36
C TRP A 50 -0.72 3.49 3.08
N ARG A 51 0.47 3.58 3.69
CA ARG A 51 1.03 2.49 4.50
C ARG A 51 0.07 2.08 5.62
N GLU A 52 -0.42 3.00 6.44
CA GLU A 52 -1.29 2.67 7.58
C GLU A 52 -2.58 1.95 7.14
N HIS A 53 -3.21 2.43 6.07
CA HIS A 53 -4.42 1.79 5.53
C HIS A 53 -4.11 0.42 4.91
N ILE A 54 -2.99 0.29 4.22
CA ILE A 54 -2.54 -0.98 3.65
C ILE A 54 -2.20 -1.99 4.75
N GLU A 55 -1.48 -1.58 5.78
CA GLU A 55 -1.19 -2.39 6.96
C GLU A 55 -2.50 -2.85 7.60
N THR A 56 -3.45 -1.95 7.84
CA THR A 56 -4.77 -2.28 8.41
C THR A 56 -5.53 -3.32 7.58
N ILE A 57 -5.58 -3.15 6.26
CA ILE A 57 -6.22 -4.13 5.36
C ILE A 57 -5.52 -5.49 5.50
N ILE A 58 -4.19 -5.52 5.52
CA ILE A 58 -3.44 -6.78 5.62
C ILE A 58 -3.62 -7.41 7.00
N GLU A 59 -3.61 -6.64 8.10
CA GLU A 59 -3.88 -7.14 9.46
C GLU A 59 -5.26 -7.81 9.56
N GLU A 60 -6.27 -7.23 8.91
CA GLU A 60 -7.64 -7.75 8.93
C GLU A 60 -7.78 -9.06 8.14
N TYR A 61 -7.18 -9.15 6.95
CA TYR A 61 -7.43 -10.27 6.03
C TYR A 61 -6.33 -11.34 5.99
N GLN A 62 -5.06 -10.95 6.16
CA GLN A 62 -3.91 -11.85 6.06
C GLN A 62 -2.73 -11.33 6.92
N PRO A 63 -2.83 -11.34 8.26
CA PRO A 63 -1.85 -10.71 9.14
C PRO A 63 -0.44 -11.29 9.00
N SER A 64 -0.32 -12.59 8.70
CA SER A 64 0.99 -13.24 8.48
C SER A 64 1.75 -12.72 7.27
N LEU A 65 1.11 -11.97 6.36
CA LEU A 65 1.79 -11.34 5.24
C LEU A 65 2.72 -10.22 5.71
N LEU A 66 2.42 -9.57 6.83
CA LEU A 66 3.26 -8.50 7.37
C LEU A 66 4.67 -9.00 7.75
N ASP A 67 4.82 -10.25 8.15
CA ASP A 67 6.12 -10.86 8.44
C ASP A 67 7.01 -10.99 7.18
N HIS A 68 6.41 -10.89 5.99
CA HIS A 68 7.07 -10.99 4.69
C HIS A 68 7.20 -9.64 3.97
N LEU A 69 6.72 -8.55 4.60
CA LEU A 69 6.75 -7.21 4.06
C LEU A 69 7.58 -6.29 4.95
N GLU A 70 8.32 -5.39 4.31
CA GLU A 70 9.07 -4.35 4.99
C GLU A 70 8.66 -3.00 4.39
N PHE A 71 8.00 -2.16 5.20
CA PHE A 71 7.54 -0.85 4.76
C PHE A 71 8.60 0.22 5.03
N ASP A 72 8.81 1.11 4.05
CA ASP A 72 9.70 2.26 4.20
C ASP A 72 8.90 3.52 4.57
N GLU A 73 9.50 4.42 5.33
CA GLU A 73 8.85 5.63 5.81
C GLU A 73 9.17 6.80 4.89
N THR A 74 8.37 6.92 3.83
CA THR A 74 8.52 7.97 2.83
C THR A 74 7.23 8.77 2.65
N GLU A 75 7.32 10.09 2.68
CA GLU A 75 6.14 10.96 2.56
C GLU A 75 5.56 10.98 1.13
N ASN A 76 6.42 11.04 0.10
CA ASN A 76 5.98 11.29 -1.28
C ASN A 76 5.69 10.02 -2.09
N VAL A 77 6.06 8.86 -1.58
CA VAL A 77 5.83 7.57 -2.24
C VAL A 77 5.37 6.56 -1.20
N PHE A 78 4.54 5.61 -1.62
CA PHE A 78 4.37 4.37 -0.88
C PHE A 78 5.47 3.42 -1.34
N LEU A 79 6.22 2.86 -0.39
CA LEU A 79 7.33 1.95 -0.65
C LEU A 79 7.28 0.78 0.31
N ALA A 80 7.19 -0.43 -0.25
CA ALA A 80 7.30 -1.66 0.50
C ALA A 80 8.24 -2.63 -0.23
N TYR A 81 8.91 -3.47 0.54
CA TYR A 81 9.71 -4.57 0.05
C TYR A 81 9.05 -5.89 0.45
N ALA A 82 9.21 -6.90 -0.41
CA ALA A 82 8.74 -8.25 -0.15
C ALA A 82 9.89 -9.25 -0.31
N ASP A 83 9.89 -10.28 0.53
CA ASP A 83 10.91 -11.33 0.53
C ASP A 83 10.75 -12.33 -0.64
N SER A 84 9.59 -12.33 -1.30
CA SER A 84 9.23 -13.35 -2.28
C SER A 84 8.14 -12.89 -3.25
N LEU A 85 8.07 -13.53 -4.41
CA LEU A 85 7.00 -13.30 -5.37
C LEU A 85 5.64 -13.74 -4.82
N ALA A 86 5.62 -14.70 -3.89
CA ALA A 86 4.40 -15.14 -3.22
C ALA A 86 3.81 -14.02 -2.35
N ALA A 87 4.64 -13.35 -1.56
CA ALA A 87 4.24 -12.19 -0.76
C ALA A 87 3.72 -11.04 -1.65
N VAL A 88 4.38 -10.75 -2.77
CA VAL A 88 3.89 -9.76 -3.76
C VAL A 88 2.50 -10.12 -4.28
N ARG A 89 2.25 -11.39 -4.62
CA ARG A 89 0.94 -11.83 -5.12
C ARG A 89 -0.14 -11.67 -4.06
N GLN A 90 0.13 -12.09 -2.83
CA GLN A 90 -0.81 -11.91 -1.72
C GLN A 90 -1.09 -10.43 -1.45
N PHE A 91 -0.07 -9.57 -1.48
CA PHE A 91 -0.25 -8.12 -1.39
C PHE A 91 -1.22 -7.63 -2.46
N MET A 92 -1.03 -8.02 -3.73
CA MET A 92 -1.92 -7.61 -4.81
C MET A 92 -3.34 -8.14 -4.62
N ASP A 93 -3.50 -9.40 -4.20
CA ASP A 93 -4.83 -10.01 -4.04
C ASP A 93 -5.67 -9.28 -2.98
N TRP A 94 -5.04 -8.79 -1.90
CA TRP A 94 -5.73 -8.13 -0.80
C TRP A 94 -5.84 -6.60 -0.95
N VAL A 95 -4.79 -5.94 -1.45
CA VAL A 95 -4.72 -4.47 -1.47
C VAL A 95 -5.27 -3.87 -2.76
N LEU A 96 -4.97 -4.48 -3.91
CA LEU A 96 -5.36 -3.97 -5.22
C LEU A 96 -6.88 -3.82 -5.41
N PRO A 97 -7.77 -4.67 -4.85
CA PRO A 97 -9.21 -4.47 -4.97
C PRO A 97 -9.71 -3.13 -4.42
N TYR A 98 -8.99 -2.53 -3.47
CA TYR A 98 -9.30 -1.22 -2.90
C TYR A 98 -8.56 -0.12 -3.67
N PHE A 99 -7.23 -0.21 -3.73
CA PHE A 99 -6.39 0.85 -4.29
C PHE A 99 -6.39 0.92 -5.82
N GLY A 100 -6.68 -0.18 -6.53
CA GLY A 100 -6.75 -0.21 -7.99
C GLY A 100 -8.00 0.47 -8.58
N ASN A 101 -8.92 0.95 -7.73
CA ASN A 101 -10.12 1.66 -8.15
C ASN A 101 -10.47 2.76 -7.16
N VAL A 102 -10.29 4.02 -7.55
CA VAL A 102 -10.57 5.22 -6.73
C VAL A 102 -11.98 5.21 -6.14
N GLY A 103 -12.99 4.73 -6.87
CA GLY A 103 -14.36 4.62 -6.36
C GLY A 103 -14.53 3.60 -5.24
N LYS A 104 -13.81 2.47 -5.31
CA LYS A 104 -13.77 1.47 -4.23
C LYS A 104 -12.98 1.96 -3.03
N LEU A 105 -11.84 2.60 -3.26
CA LEU A 105 -11.04 3.24 -2.22
C LEU A 105 -11.86 4.29 -1.47
N LYS A 106 -12.61 5.14 -2.18
CA LYS A 106 -13.53 6.11 -1.57
C LYS A 106 -14.54 5.43 -0.66
N LYS A 107 -15.18 4.35 -1.13
CA LYS A 107 -16.15 3.60 -0.32
C LYS A 107 -15.51 3.03 0.95
N TYR A 108 -14.29 2.50 0.85
CA TYR A 108 -13.52 2.01 1.99
C TYR A 108 -13.25 3.15 2.99
N LEU A 109 -12.65 4.25 2.55
CA LEU A 109 -12.33 5.39 3.42
C LEU A 109 -13.57 5.99 4.10
N SER A 110 -14.74 5.99 3.46
CA SER A 110 -15.99 6.44 4.08
C SER A 110 -16.54 5.51 5.17
N GLN A 111 -16.10 4.24 5.20
CA GLN A 111 -16.52 3.24 6.19
C GLN A 111 -15.52 3.12 7.35
N THR A 112 -14.30 3.56 7.11
CA THR A 112 -13.21 3.56 8.06
C THR A 112 -13.31 4.77 8.98
N ASP A 113 -13.23 4.56 10.30
CA ASP A 113 -13.20 5.66 11.25
C ASP A 113 -11.79 6.30 11.24
N PRO A 114 -11.65 7.60 10.94
CA PRO A 114 -10.36 8.28 10.99
C PRO A 114 -9.67 8.18 12.34
N SER A 115 -10.43 8.05 13.43
CA SER A 115 -9.91 7.94 14.80
C SER A 115 -9.17 6.62 15.08
N ASN A 116 -9.31 5.62 14.19
CA ASN A 116 -8.58 4.36 14.27
C ASN A 116 -7.17 4.45 13.68
N PHE A 117 -6.86 5.55 12.98
CA PHE A 117 -5.58 5.82 12.33
C PHE A 117 -5.01 7.03 13.07
N PHE A 118 -3.75 6.96 13.49
CA PHE A 118 -3.09 7.83 14.49
C PHE A 118 -3.36 7.49 15.98
N LYS A 119 -2.38 6.79 16.59
CA LYS A 119 -2.07 6.81 18.02
C LYS A 119 -0.58 7.04 18.23
#